data_AF-A0A512JFQ4-F1
#
_entry.id   AF-A0A512JFQ4-F1
#
_cell.length_a   1.000
_cell.length_b   1.000
_cell.length_c   1.000
_cell.angle_alpha   90.00
_cell.angle_beta   90.00
_cell.angle_gamma   90.00
#
_symmetry.space_group_name_H-M   'P 1'
#
loop_
_entity.id
_entity.type
_entity.pdbx_description
1 polymer ?
#
loop_
_entity_poly.entity_id
_entity_poly.type
_entity_poly.pdbx_seq_one_letter_code
_entity_poly.pdbx_strand_id
1 'polypeptide(L)' 'MLGLEAQKVIGMRMVRIAWGGQAGQAELQSMVSEKISAGLEAFGTLLSGGSPEMVVERYREHVAANVERLTKS' A
#
# COMPACT_ATOMS: atom_id res chain seq x y z
N MET A 1 0.15 -7.26 13.03
CA MET A 1 0.53 -5.97 13.67
C MET A 1 0.81 -4.97 12.58
N LEU A 2 -0.05 -3.96 12.39
CA LEU A 2 0.04 -3.03 11.25
C LEU A 2 1.42 -2.36 11.09
N GLY A 3 2.01 -1.90 12.20
CA GLY A 3 3.32 -1.23 12.15
C GLY A 3 4.43 -2.14 11.61
N LEU A 4 4.50 -3.40 12.06
CA LEU A 4 5.50 -4.35 11.59
C LEU A 4 5.29 -4.76 10.13
N GLU A 5 4.04 -4.99 9.72
CA GLU A 5 3.69 -5.29 8.33
C GLU A 5 4.03 -4.12 7.40
N ALA A 6 3.72 -2.89 7.81
CA ALA A 6 4.08 -1.70 7.07
C ALA A 6 5.61 -1.53 6.93
N GLN A 7 6.37 -1.76 8.02
CA GLN A 7 7.84 -1.72 7.95
C GLN A 7 8.40 -2.80 7.01
N LYS A 8 7.82 -4.01 7.02
CA LYS A 8 8.19 -5.07 6.08
C LYS A 8 7.94 -4.66 4.62
N VAL A 9 6.76 -4.09 4.33
CA VAL A 9 6.43 -3.55 2.99
C VAL A 9 7.46 -2.51 2.56
N ILE A 10 7.75 -1.53 3.42
CA ILE A 10 8.70 -0.46 3.12
C ILE A 10 10.09 -1.03 2.82
N GLY A 11 10.60 -1.96 3.63
CA GLY A 11 11.89 -2.60 3.41
C GLY A 11 11.98 -3.31 2.05
N MET A 12 10.97 -4.12 1.70
CA MET A 12 10.94 -4.82 0.42
C MET A 12 10.89 -3.87 -0.78
N ARG A 13 10.14 -2.77 -0.68
CA ARG A 13 10.06 -1.76 -1.75
C ARG A 13 11.36 -0.98 -1.90
N MET A 14 11.99 -0.60 -0.79
CA MET A 14 13.30 0.07 -0.79
C MET A 14 14.34 -0.77 -1.53
N VAL A 15 14.36 -2.08 -1.30
CA VAL A 15 15.27 -3.00 -2.00
C VAL A 15 15.00 -3.02 -3.52
N ARG A 16 13.74 -3.15 -3.95
CA ARG A 16 13.39 -3.13 -5.39
C ARG A 16 13.74 -1.82 -6.07
N ILE A 17 13.49 -0.70 -5.40
CA ILE A 17 13.80 0.64 -5.90
C ILE A 17 15.31 0.84 -6.00
N ALA A 18 16.07 0.43 -4.98
CA ALA A 18 17.53 0.55 -4.96
C ALA A 18 18.20 -0.29 -6.06
N TRP A 19 17.61 -1.43 -6.43
CA TRP A 19 18.06 -2.24 -7.58
C TRP A 19 17.86 -1.54 -8.93
N GLY A 20 16.96 -0.56 -8.99
CA GLY A 20 16.71 0.25 -10.18
C GLY A 20 16.12 -0.54 -11.36
N GLY A 21 16.38 -0.03 -12.57
CA GLY A 21 15.90 -0.64 -13.81
C GLY A 21 14.37 -0.64 -13.96
N GLN A 22 13.86 -1.45 -14.88
CA GLN A 22 12.43 -1.52 -15.17
C GLN A 22 11.61 -2.00 -13.97
N ALA A 23 12.15 -2.93 -13.17
CA ALA A 23 11.48 -3.45 -11.97
C ALA A 23 11.33 -2.37 -10.88
N GLY A 24 12.38 -1.57 -10.62
CA GLY A 24 12.32 -0.46 -9.68
C GLY A 24 11.34 0.63 -10.13
N GLN A 25 11.33 0.96 -11.43
CA GLN A 25 10.37 1.91 -12.00
C GLN A 25 8.92 1.42 -11.92
N ALA A 26 8.68 0.14 -12.21
CA ALA A 26 7.37 -0.48 -12.05
C ALA A 26 6.90 -0.46 -10.58
N GLU A 27 7.80 -0.71 -9.63
CA GLU A 27 7.48 -0.64 -8.20
C GLU A 27 7.12 0.79 -7.77
N LEU A 28 7.84 1.81 -8.25
CA LEU A 28 7.49 3.22 -8.00
C LEU A 28 6.11 3.59 -8.55
N GLN A 29 5.79 3.15 -9.78
CA GLN A 29 4.47 3.39 -10.37
C GLN A 29 3.36 2.67 -9.59
N SER A 30 3.57 1.40 -9.20
CA SER A 30 2.65 0.65 -8.35
C SER A 30 2.39 1.39 -7.04
N MET A 31 3.45 1.87 -6.38
CA MET A 31 3.34 2.63 -5.14
C MET A 31 2.48 3.88 -5.25
N VAL A 32 2.55 4.59 -6.38
CA VAL A 32 1.75 5.81 -6.60
C VAL A 32 0.30 5.44 -6.88
N SER A 33 0.07 4.44 -7.74
CA SER A 33 -1.27 3.95 -8.06
C SER A 33 -2.02 3.46 -6.82
N GLU A 34 -1.35 2.69 -5.96
CA GLU A 34 -1.91 2.21 -4.69
C GLU A 34 -2.31 3.36 -3.75
N LYS A 35 -1.48 4.41 -3.63
CA LYS A 35 -1.80 5.59 -2.80
C LYS A 35 -3.01 6.35 -3.33
N ILE A 36 -3.09 6.52 -4.64
CA ILE A 36 -4.23 7.18 -5.30
C ILE A 36 -5.50 6.36 -5.04
N SER A 37 -5.44 5.04 -5.27
CA SER A 37 -6.61 4.17 -5.06
C SER A 37 -7.08 4.18 -3.61
N ALA A 38 -6.17 4.02 -2.64
CA ALA A 38 -6.51 4.06 -1.23
C ALA A 38 -7.07 5.43 -0.80
N GLY A 39 -6.55 6.53 -1.37
CA GLY A 39 -7.05 7.88 -1.13
C GLY A 39 -8.47 8.09 -1.67
N LEU A 40 -8.75 7.62 -2.89
CA LEU A 40 -10.09 7.66 -3.48
C LEU A 40 -11.09 6.81 -2.69
N GLU A 41 -10.68 5.62 -2.23
CA GLU A 41 -11.51 4.76 -1.40
C GLU A 41 -11.81 5.41 -0.03
N ALA A 42 -10.79 5.96 0.63
CA ALA A 42 -10.97 6.68 1.89
C ALA A 42 -11.93 7.87 1.72
N PHE A 43 -11.75 8.65 0.66
CA PHE A 43 -12.63 9.78 0.35
C PHE A 43 -14.07 9.32 0.09
N GLY A 44 -14.26 8.27 -0.72
CA GLY A 44 -15.59 7.69 -0.98
C GLY A 44 -16.25 7.11 0.27
N THR A 45 -15.47 6.47 1.14
CA THR A 45 -15.93 5.95 2.44
C THR A 45 -16.46 7.08 3.31
N LEU A 46 -15.73 8.20 3.41
CA LEU A 46 -16.16 9.35 4.20
C LEU A 46 -17.39 10.04 3.59
N LEU A 47 -17.42 10.26 2.28
CA LEU A 47 -18.55 10.89 1.60
C LEU A 47 -19.85 10.10 1.71
N SER A 48 -19.76 8.77 1.78
CA SER A 48 -20.91 7.89 1.96
C SER A 48 -21.37 7.75 3.42
N GLY A 49 -20.82 8.56 4.33
CA GLY A 49 -21.17 8.57 5.75
C GLY A 49 -20.37 7.58 6.61
N GLY A 50 -19.26 7.07 6.09
CA GLY A 50 -18.37 6.17 6.83
C GLY A 50 -17.49 6.86 7.86
N SER A 51 -16.90 6.08 8.76
CA SER A 51 -16.09 6.58 9.87
C SER A 51 -14.57 6.47 9.60
N PRO A 52 -13.74 7.26 10.29
CA PRO A 52 -12.29 7.15 10.22
C PRO A 52 -11.77 5.74 10.56
N GLU A 53 -12.43 5.03 11.48
CA GLU A 53 -12.07 3.66 11.87
C GLU A 53 -12.23 2.69 10.69
N MET A 54 -13.27 2.84 9.87
CA MET A 54 -13.45 2.03 8.66
C MET A 54 -12.36 2.29 7.63
N VAL A 55 -11.94 3.55 7.48
CA VAL A 55 -10.80 3.91 6.62
C VAL A 55 -9.52 3.23 7.09
N VAL A 56 -9.26 3.24 8.40
CA VAL A 56 -8.09 2.57 8.99
C VAL A 56 -8.17 1.05 8.79
N GLU A 57 -9.34 0.45 8.92
CA GLU A 57 -9.50 -1.00 8.71
C GLU A 57 -9.23 -1.39 7.26
N ARG A 58 -9.80 -0.68 6.29
CA ARG A 58 -9.48 -0.86 4.86
C ARG A 58 -7.99 -0.66 4.57
N TYR A 59 -7.38 0.35 5.18
CA TYR A 59 -5.94 0.58 5.03
C TYR A 59 -5.10 -0.60 5.53
N ARG A 60 -5.52 -1.31 6.59
CA ARG A 60 -4.85 -2.54 7.05
C ARG A 60 -4.95 -3.66 6.03
N GLU A 61 -6.11 -3.85 5.41
CA GLU A 61 -6.31 -4.84 4.35
C GLU A 61 -5.36 -4.58 3.17
N HIS A 62 -5.23 -3.32 2.74
CA HIS A 62 -4.29 -2.91 1.69
C HIS A 62 -2.83 -3.22 2.04
N VAL A 63 -2.42 -2.96 3.29
CA VAL A 63 -1.05 -3.28 3.75
C VAL A 63 -0.81 -4.79 3.75
N ALA A 64 -1.77 -5.59 4.19
CA ALA A 64 -1.66 -7.06 4.19
C ALA A 64 -1.54 -7.61 2.75
N ALA A 65 -2.39 -7.15 1.83
CA ALA A 65 -2.32 -7.53 0.42
C ALA A 65 -0.97 -7.14 -0.22
N ASN A 66 -0.42 -5.98 0.16
CA ASN A 66 0.89 -5.55 -0.29
C ASN A 66 2.03 -6.44 0.22
N VAL A 67 1.97 -6.88 1.49
CA VAL A 67 2.93 -7.87 2.02
C VAL A 67 2.88 -9.14 1.18
N GLU A 68 1.69 -9.65 0.89
CA GLU A 68 1.50 -10.87 0.12
C GLU A 68 2.08 -10.74 -1.29
N ARG A 69 1.74 -9.67 -2.02
CA ARG A 69 2.26 -9.40 -3.37
C ARG A 69 3.79 -9.34 -3.38
N LEU A 70 4.37 -8.56 -2.47
CA LEU A 70 5.82 -8.33 -2.43
C LEU A 70 6.62 -9.55 -1.94
N THR A 71 5.98 -10.48 -1.24
CA THR A 71 6.62 -11.74 -0.82
C THR A 71 6.61 -12.78 -1.96
N LYS A 72 5.67 -12.70 -2.90
CA LYS A 72 5.52 -13.64 -4.04
C LYS A 72 6.30 -13.24 -5.29
N SER A 73 6.84 -12.02 -5.34
CA SER A 73 7.61 -11.47 -6.45
C SER A 73 9.08 -11.41 -6.10
#